data_AF-A0A6L5X933-F1
#
_entry.id   AF-A0A6L5X933-F1
#
_cell.length_a   1.000
_cell.length_b   1.000
_cell.length_c   1.000
_cell.angle_alpha   90.00
_cell.angle_beta   90.00
_cell.angle_gamma   90.00
#
_symmetry.space_group_name_H-M   'P 1'
#
loop_
_entity.id
_entity.type
_entity.pdbx_description
1 polymer ?
#
loop_
_entity_poly.entity_id
_entity_poly.type
_entity_poly.pdbx_seq_one_letter_code
_entity_poly.pdbx_strand_id
1 'polypeptide(L)'
;MTAKQFLYSVRDEQKEIEEIGDRIYELEMSLLPGAMRYDVDRVQVSPTDTTTDRMAEIAEYMGELKRKQSALTDKRLKAQRLINHLTDSRERQVLDIYFLSVKRPGMKDVAVMLNYSQRQAYRFYVSALEHLERWQ
;
A
#
# COMPACT_ATOMS: atom_id res chain seq x y z
N MET A 1 -1.99 0.82 21.45
CA MET A 1 -1.39 0.52 20.13
C MET A 1 0.08 0.89 20.22
N THR A 2 0.97 -0.06 19.97
CA THR A 2 2.42 0.17 20.08
C THR A 2 2.96 0.93 18.86
N ALA A 3 4.13 1.56 18.97
CA ALA A 3 4.79 2.25 17.86
C ALA A 3 4.99 1.31 16.65
N LYS A 4 5.41 0.07 16.90
CA LYS A 4 5.51 -0.98 15.88
C LYS A 4 4.17 -1.24 15.20
N GLN A 5 3.10 -1.49 15.96
CA GLN A 5 1.77 -1.76 15.40
C GLN A 5 1.28 -0.61 14.52
N PHE A 6 1.49 0.62 14.95
CA PHE A 6 1.14 1.79 14.17
C PHE A 6 1.89 1.85 12.83
N LEU A 7 3.21 1.65 12.83
CA LEU A 7 4.01 1.65 11.60
C LEU A 7 3.61 0.53 10.63
N TYR A 8 3.29 -0.66 11.13
CA TYR A 8 2.77 -1.74 10.29
C TYR A 8 1.43 -1.39 9.66
N SER A 9 0.53 -0.76 10.41
CA SER A 9 -0.77 -0.35 9.88
C SER A 9 -0.67 0.66 8.72
N VAL A 10 0.47 1.37 8.56
CA VAL A 10 0.74 2.20 7.37
C VAL A 10 1.03 1.36 6.13
N ARG A 11 1.75 0.25 6.28
CA ARG A 11 2.03 -0.69 5.19
C ARG A 11 0.81 -1.51 4.81
N ASP A 12 -0.02 -1.85 5.77
CA ASP A 12 -1.28 -2.58 5.55
C ASP A 12 -2.26 -1.72 4.74
N GLU A 13 -2.47 -0.46 5.12
CA GLU A 13 -3.29 0.47 4.33
C GLU A 13 -2.76 0.70 2.91
N GLN A 14 -1.44 0.74 2.73
CA GLN A 14 -0.85 0.81 1.39
C GLN A 14 -1.16 -0.43 0.56
N LYS A 15 -1.14 -1.63 1.18
CA LYS A 15 -1.51 -2.88 0.51
C LYS A 15 -2.97 -2.84 0.07
N GLU A 16 -3.87 -2.40 0.94
CA GLU A 16 -5.29 -2.28 0.62
C GLU A 16 -5.53 -1.29 -0.54
N ILE A 17 -4.81 -0.17 -0.56
CA ILE A 17 -4.87 0.81 -1.66
C ILE A 17 -4.42 0.19 -2.99
N GLU A 18 -3.34 -0.60 -2.96
CA GLU A 18 -2.87 -1.34 -4.14
C GLU A 18 -3.90 -2.37 -4.59
N GLU A 19 -4.49 -3.14 -3.67
CA GLU A 19 -5.53 -4.14 -3.97
C GLU A 19 -6.79 -3.51 -4.58
N ILE A 20 -7.21 -2.33 -4.11
CA ILE A 20 -8.31 -1.57 -4.72
C ILE A 20 -7.94 -1.07 -6.11
N GLY A 21 -6.70 -0.61 -6.30
CA GLY A 21 -6.18 -0.22 -7.61
C GLY A 21 -6.19 -1.38 -8.61
N ASP A 22 -5.71 -2.55 -8.19
CA ASP A 22 -5.73 -3.78 -8.99
C ASP A 22 -7.17 -4.17 -9.34
N ARG A 23 -8.11 -4.05 -8.39
CA ARG A 23 -9.52 -4.35 -8.63
C ARG A 23 -10.16 -3.42 -9.66
N ILE A 24 -9.87 -2.12 -9.59
CA ILE A 24 -10.32 -1.15 -10.59
C ILE A 24 -9.77 -1.54 -11.97
N TYR A 25 -8.48 -1.87 -12.04
CA TYR A 25 -7.83 -2.28 -13.29
C TYR A 25 -8.46 -3.55 -13.88
N GLU A 26 -8.75 -4.56 -13.05
CA GLU A 26 -9.46 -5.78 -13.49
C GLU A 26 -10.83 -5.47 -14.07
N LEU A 27 -11.60 -4.61 -13.40
CA LEU A 27 -12.93 -4.19 -13.86
C LEU A 27 -12.83 -3.43 -15.18
N GLU A 28 -11.88 -2.51 -15.32
CA GLU A 28 -11.62 -1.79 -16.58
C GLU A 28 -11.24 -2.74 -17.72
N MET A 29 -10.38 -3.73 -17.47
CA MET A 29 -10.01 -4.74 -18.47
C MET A 29 -11.22 -5.59 -18.90
N SER A 30 -12.15 -5.87 -17.98
CA SER A 30 -13.37 -6.63 -18.29
C SER A 30 -14.35 -5.89 -19.23
N LEU A 31 -14.19 -4.57 -19.39
CA LEU A 31 -14.97 -3.74 -20.30
C LEU A 31 -14.39 -3.70 -21.72
N LEU A 32 -13.17 -4.20 -21.94
CA LEU A 32 -12.52 -4.14 -23.25
C LEU A 32 -13.12 -5.18 -24.23
N PRO A 33 -13.37 -4.80 -25.51
CA PRO A 33 -14.02 -5.68 -26.49
C PRO A 33 -13.31 -7.02 -26.76
N GLY A 34 -12.00 -7.11 -26.49
CA GLY A 34 -11.19 -8.32 -26.70
C GLY A 34 -11.32 -9.39 -25.60
N ALA A 35 -11.95 -9.08 -24.47
CA ALA A 35 -12.21 -10.03 -23.38
C ALA A 35 -13.56 -10.77 -23.55
N MET A 36 -14.42 -10.30 -24.47
CA MET A 36 -15.68 -10.96 -24.80
C MET A 36 -15.44 -12.08 -25.82
N ARG A 37 -15.47 -13.33 -25.37
CA ARG A 37 -15.64 -14.48 -26.28
C ARG A 37 -17.01 -14.35 -26.93
N TYR A 38 -17.04 -14.01 -28.22
CA TYR A 38 -18.24 -13.98 -29.07
C TYR A 38 -18.75 -15.39 -29.41
N ASP A 39 -18.78 -16.29 -28.44
CA ASP A 39 -19.05 -17.70 -28.72
C ASP A 39 -19.81 -18.37 -27.59
N VAL A 40 -21.02 -17.88 -27.30
CA VAL A 40 -22.14 -18.75 -26.89
C VAL A 40 -23.46 -18.09 -27.29
N ASP A 41 -24.35 -18.92 -27.79
CA ASP A 41 -25.74 -18.69 -28.17
C ASP A 41 -26.52 -17.61 -27.41
N ARG A 42 -27.40 -16.98 -28.20
CA ARG A 42 -28.52 -16.11 -27.80
C ARG A 42 -29.12 -16.46 -26.42
N VAL A 43 -28.77 -15.66 -25.42
CA VAL A 43 -29.68 -15.29 -24.34
C VAL A 43 -29.72 -13.77 -24.30
N GLN A 44 -30.87 -13.20 -24.64
CA GLN A 44 -31.14 -11.77 -24.53
C GLN A 44 -31.09 -11.36 -23.05
N VAL A 45 -29.90 -10.98 -22.58
CA VAL A 45 -29.73 -10.01 -21.50
C VAL A 45 -29.12 -8.79 -22.16
N SER A 46 -29.78 -7.64 -22.07
CA SER A 46 -29.34 -6.41 -22.73
C SER A 46 -27.87 -6.10 -22.35
N PRO A 47 -26.93 -6.03 -23.30
CA PRO A 47 -25.50 -5.79 -23.02
C PRO A 47 -25.23 -4.50 -22.23
N THR A 48 -26.19 -3.56 -22.26
CA THR A 48 -26.15 -2.27 -21.58
C THR A 48 -26.16 -2.39 -20.06
N ASP A 49 -26.97 -3.29 -19.48
CA ASP A 49 -27.15 -3.38 -18.02
C ASP A 49 -25.85 -3.81 -17.32
N THR A 50 -25.16 -4.82 -17.86
CA THR A 50 -23.89 -5.31 -17.30
C THR A 50 -22.74 -4.31 -17.40
N THR A 51 -22.78 -3.41 -18.38
CA THR A 51 -21.73 -2.39 -18.57
C THR A 51 -21.95 -1.22 -17.61
N THR A 52 -23.20 -0.77 -17.49
CA THR A 52 -23.57 0.31 -16.55
C THR A 52 -23.31 -0.08 -15.10
N ASP A 53 -23.63 -1.33 -14.71
CA ASP A 53 -23.37 -1.83 -13.36
C ASP A 53 -21.86 -1.86 -13.04
N ARG A 54 -21.04 -2.34 -13.98
CA ARG A 54 -19.56 -2.33 -13.81
C ARG A 54 -18.98 -0.93 -13.74
N MET A 55 -19.50 0.02 -14.51
CA MET A 55 -19.08 1.42 -14.43
C MET A 55 -19.45 2.04 -13.08
N ALA A 56 -20.60 1.68 -12.50
CA ALA A 56 -20.98 2.11 -11.15
C ALA A 56 -20.04 1.51 -10.09
N GLU A 57 -19.71 0.23 -10.18
CA GLU A 57 -18.76 -0.46 -9.29
C GLU A 57 -17.36 0.20 -9.37
N ILE A 58 -16.86 0.50 -10.57
CA ILE A 58 -15.60 1.24 -10.77
C ILE A 58 -15.66 2.61 -10.08
N ALA A 59 -16.75 3.36 -10.26
CA ALA A 59 -16.89 4.68 -9.65
C ALA A 59 -16.88 4.62 -8.11
N GLU A 60 -17.51 3.59 -7.53
CA GLU A 60 -17.49 3.34 -6.09
C GLU A 60 -16.06 3.05 -5.59
N TYR A 61 -15.35 2.13 -6.23
CA TYR A 61 -13.97 1.80 -5.88
C TYR A 61 -13.02 3.00 -6.06
N MET A 62 -13.18 3.81 -7.11
CA MET A 62 -12.40 5.05 -7.27
C MET A 62 -12.65 6.04 -6.12
N GLY A 63 -13.90 6.15 -5.68
CA GLY A 63 -14.28 6.95 -4.52
C GLY A 63 -13.62 6.46 -3.23
N GLU A 64 -13.63 5.15 -3.00
CA GLU A 64 -12.94 4.53 -1.87
C GLU A 64 -11.43 4.73 -1.92
N LEU A 65 -10.82 4.46 -3.08
CA LEU A 65 -9.39 4.61 -3.33
C LEU A 65 -8.93 6.03 -2.96
N LYS A 66 -9.65 7.05 -3.42
CA LYS A 66 -9.32 8.45 -3.13
C LYS A 66 -9.39 8.74 -1.63
N ARG A 67 -10.42 8.26 -0.93
CA ARG A 67 -10.56 8.43 0.53
C ARG A 67 -9.40 7.77 1.28
N LYS A 68 -9.05 6.53 0.92
CA LYS A 68 -7.94 5.79 1.55
C LYS A 68 -6.59 6.43 1.26
N GLN A 69 -6.34 6.90 0.04
CA GLN A 69 -5.11 7.62 -0.31
C GLN A 69 -4.93 8.92 0.51
N SER A 70 -6.01 9.69 0.70
CA SER A 70 -5.98 10.86 1.58
C SER A 70 -5.66 10.48 3.03
N ALA A 71 -6.34 9.48 3.58
CA ALA A 71 -6.10 9.01 4.95
C ALA A 71 -4.67 8.49 5.15
N LEU A 72 -4.14 7.72 4.18
CA LEU A 72 -2.77 7.22 4.21
C LEU A 72 -1.75 8.36 4.19
N THR A 73 -2.02 9.45 3.49
CA THR A 73 -1.13 10.62 3.45
C THR A 73 -0.94 11.20 4.85
N ASP A 74 -2.04 11.41 5.59
CA ASP A 74 -2.00 11.89 6.97
C ASP A 74 -1.28 10.90 7.90
N LYS A 75 -1.51 9.60 7.69
CA LYS A 75 -0.90 8.53 8.48
C LYS A 75 0.61 8.42 8.25
N ARG A 76 1.06 8.54 6.99
CA ARG A 76 2.48 8.62 6.63
C ARG A 76 3.14 9.82 7.27
N LEU A 77 2.49 10.98 7.30
CA LEU A 77 3.03 12.18 7.94
C LEU A 77 3.17 11.99 9.47
N LYS A 78 2.21 11.32 10.11
CA LYS A 78 2.33 10.93 11.53
C LYS A 78 3.47 9.93 11.76
N ALA A 79 3.62 8.93 10.91
CA ALA A 79 4.70 7.95 10.98
C ALA A 79 6.08 8.57 10.76
N GLN A 80 6.22 9.50 9.79
CA GLN A 80 7.47 10.25 9.60
C GLN A 80 7.84 11.06 10.84
N ARG A 81 6.85 11.73 11.47
CA ARG A 81 7.10 12.46 12.72
C ARG A 81 7.59 11.53 13.82
N LEU A 82 6.96 10.37 13.98
CA LEU A 82 7.38 9.35 14.95
C LEU A 82 8.84 8.89 14.68
N ILE A 83 9.16 8.54 13.43
CA ILE A 83 10.52 8.12 13.05
C ILE A 83 11.54 9.23 13.30
N ASN A 84 11.19 10.49 13.03
CA ASN A 84 12.08 11.64 13.22
C ASN A 84 12.54 11.84 14.67
N HIS A 85 11.86 11.25 15.66
CA HIS A 85 12.26 11.32 17.07
C HIS A 85 13.48 10.46 17.38
N LEU A 86 13.81 9.48 16.53
CA LEU A 86 15.03 8.70 16.67
C LEU A 86 16.26 9.57 16.47
N THR A 87 17.24 9.39 17.35
CA THR A 87 18.49 10.16 17.35
C THR A 87 19.48 9.62 16.33
N ASP A 88 19.56 8.29 16.14
CA ASP A 88 20.43 7.68 15.15
C ASP A 88 19.85 7.84 13.74
N SER A 89 20.60 8.50 12.86
CA SER A 89 20.19 8.71 11.47
C SER A 89 20.06 7.42 10.66
N ARG A 90 20.81 6.38 11.01
CA ARG A 90 20.78 5.07 10.32
C ARG A 90 19.50 4.30 10.65
N GLU A 91 19.07 4.40 11.90
CA GLU A 91 17.77 3.87 12.35
C GLU A 91 16.62 4.54 11.59
N ARG A 92 16.65 5.88 11.50
CA ARG A 92 15.66 6.64 10.71
C ARG A 92 15.63 6.22 9.25
N GLN A 93 16.79 6.16 8.60
CA GLN A 93 16.88 5.77 7.19
C GLN A 93 16.31 4.37 6.93
N VAL A 94 16.61 3.40 7.80
CA VAL A 94 16.07 2.04 7.68
C VAL A 94 14.55 2.03 7.83
N LEU A 95 14.00 2.74 8.83
CA LEU A 95 12.56 2.79 9.03
C LEU A 95 11.81 3.58 7.96
N ASP A 96 12.37 4.69 7.48
CA ASP A 96 11.78 5.52 6.42
C ASP A 96 11.64 4.70 5.13
N ILE A 97 12.71 4.03 4.70
CA ILE A 97 12.65 3.19 3.50
C ILE A 97 11.73 1.99 3.72
N TYR A 98 11.78 1.36 4.89
CA TYR A 98 10.96 0.20 5.15
C TYR A 98 9.47 0.53 5.27
N PHE A 99 9.05 1.55 6.01
CA PHE A 99 7.63 1.81 6.28
C PHE A 99 6.98 2.85 5.35
N LEU A 100 7.75 3.83 4.86
CA LEU A 100 7.19 4.99 4.15
C LEU A 100 7.40 4.94 2.63
N SER A 101 8.30 4.09 2.15
CA SER A 101 8.50 3.89 0.71
C SER A 101 7.24 3.34 0.04
N VAL A 102 6.87 3.96 -1.08
CA VAL A 102 5.71 3.56 -1.90
C VAL A 102 5.83 2.12 -2.39
N LYS A 103 7.05 1.65 -2.68
CA LYS A 103 7.29 0.29 -3.20
C LYS A 103 7.22 -0.81 -2.15
N ARG A 104 7.03 -0.46 -0.87
CA ARG A 104 6.97 -1.40 0.25
C ARG A 104 8.09 -2.45 0.23
N PRO A 105 9.37 -2.04 0.08
CA PRO A 105 10.49 -2.97 -0.08
C PRO A 105 10.59 -3.94 1.10
N GLY A 106 11.11 -5.14 0.83
CA GLY A 106 11.50 -6.09 1.87
C GLY A 106 12.81 -5.67 2.53
N MET A 107 13.13 -6.23 3.69
CA MET A 107 14.37 -5.88 4.44
C MET A 107 15.64 -6.14 3.61
N LYS A 108 15.62 -7.13 2.72
CA LYS A 108 16.74 -7.41 1.80
C LYS A 108 16.98 -6.24 0.85
N ASP A 109 15.90 -5.71 0.26
CA ASP A 109 15.98 -4.59 -0.67
C ASP A 109 16.36 -3.30 0.06
N VAL A 110 15.84 -3.09 1.28
CA VAL A 110 16.25 -1.96 2.14
C VAL A 110 17.76 -2.00 2.41
N ALA A 111 18.31 -3.17 2.74
CA ALA A 111 19.73 -3.33 2.97
C ALA A 111 20.55 -2.98 1.70
N VAL A 112 20.11 -3.42 0.54
CA VAL A 112 20.74 -3.08 -0.75
C VAL A 112 20.65 -1.57 -1.03
N MET A 113 19.48 -0.96 -0.85
CA MET A 113 19.26 0.48 -1.07
C MET A 113 20.14 1.37 -0.19
N LEU A 114 20.43 0.93 1.05
CA LEU A 114 21.26 1.65 2.01
C LEU A 114 22.74 1.23 1.99
N ASN A 115 23.13 0.33 1.09
CA ASN A 115 24.47 -0.25 1.05
C ASN A 115 24.91 -0.86 2.40
N TYR A 116 23.99 -1.54 3.06
CA TYR A 116 24.21 -2.28 4.30
C TYR A 116 24.19 -3.78 4.07
N SER A 117 24.90 -4.52 4.92
CA SER A 117 24.60 -5.96 5.04
C SER A 117 23.19 -6.15 5.62
N GLN A 118 22.53 -7.25 5.26
CA GLN A 118 21.21 -7.59 5.80
C GLN A 118 21.20 -7.64 7.34
N ARG A 119 22.30 -8.12 7.95
CA ARG A 119 22.46 -8.14 9.40
C ARG A 119 22.50 -6.73 10.00
N GLN A 120 23.20 -5.79 9.38
CA GLN A 120 23.25 -4.40 9.85
C GLN A 120 21.89 -3.73 9.73
N ALA A 121 21.23 -3.85 8.57
CA ALA A 121 19.89 -3.29 8.37
C ALA A 121 18.89 -3.83 9.41
N TYR A 122 18.91 -5.14 9.68
CA TYR A 122 18.06 -5.75 10.69
C TYR A 122 18.39 -5.26 12.11
N ARG A 123 19.66 -5.09 12.45
CA ARG A 123 20.07 -4.54 13.75
C ARG A 123 19.55 -3.12 13.95
N PHE A 124 19.70 -2.25 12.95
CA PHE A 124 19.17 -0.89 13.02
C PHE A 124 17.64 -0.90 13.09
N TYR A 125 16.97 -1.77 12.35
CA TYR A 125 15.51 -1.93 12.41
C TYR A 125 15.03 -2.31 13.82
N VAL A 126 15.62 -3.32 14.45
CA VAL A 126 15.24 -3.76 15.80
C VAL A 126 15.52 -2.66 16.84
N SER A 127 16.73 -2.09 16.80
CA SER A 127 17.13 -1.00 17.69
C SER A 127 16.20 0.21 17.58
N ALA A 128 15.86 0.61 16.36
CA ALA A 128 14.92 1.70 16.09
C ALA A 128 13.55 1.45 16.72
N LEU A 129 13.00 0.24 16.56
CA LEU A 129 11.71 -0.10 17.17
C LEU A 129 11.78 -0.08 18.70
N GLU A 130 12.82 -0.64 19.30
CA GLU A 130 13.01 -0.58 20.76
C GLU A 130 13.11 0.85 21.27
N HIS A 131 13.82 1.73 20.56
CA HIS A 131 13.92 3.14 20.91
C HIS A 131 12.59 3.88 20.80
N LEU A 132 11.77 3.59 19.78
CA LEU A 132 10.44 4.17 19.64
C LEU A 132 9.47 3.70 20.75
N GLU A 133 9.53 2.43 21.13
CA GLU A 133 8.68 1.87 22.18
C GLU A 133 9.03 2.42 23.58
N ARG A 134 10.30 2.77 23.83
CA ARG A 134 10.73 3.43 25.08
C ARG A 134 10.30 4.90 25.18
N TRP A 135 9.85 5.49 24.08
CA TRP A 135 9.47 6.89 24.00
C TRP A 135 7.95 7.11 24.18
N GLN A 136 7.16 6.01 24.22
CA GLN A 136 5.73 6.03 24.55
C GLN A 136 5.48 5.92 26.06
#